data_AF-A0A3M9ZBY3-F1
#
_entry.id   AF-A0A3M9ZBY3-F1
#
_cell.length_a   1.000
_cell.length_b   1.000
_cell.length_c   1.000
_cell.angle_alpha   90.00
_cell.angle_beta   90.00
_cell.angle_gamma   90.00
#
_symmetry.space_group_name_H-M   'P 1'
#
loop_
_entity.id
_entity.type
_entity.pdbx_description
1 polymer ?
#
loop_
_entity_poly.entity_id
_entity_poly.type
_entity_poly.pdbx_seq_one_letter_code
_entity_poly.pdbx_strand_id
1 'polypeptide(L)'
;MIGKQIKGRSFSKLLNYLFGKDGASLIGSNMEGLTPCELAAEFRFSQQLNARVNRVVYHASLSLPHTEQLENEIWHEIAKKYLQAMDFGMNQYAVVRHRDRDHDHAHIVASRVRLDGTTVSDSWDYRRSEAAIRQLEREYSLRSLHSSQAKDSRSPTTGEQRLLARTGEKSIRAQLQRSLDQVTQFSLTMPQLFEQLQQKGISIRVSNHQTDQIKGISYELKGVAFNGTHLGKAYTFTGLQKYRGVDYDSHRDNQLIRKLIEQPINSLTTIDIEPNSAVQISNTKERKQKK
;
A
#
# COMPACT_ATOMS: atom_id res chain seq x y z
N MET A 1 8.84 11.88 6.43
CA MET A 1 8.84 12.32 5.01
C MET A 1 8.27 11.24 4.09
N ILE A 2 7.46 11.62 3.10
CA ILE A 2 6.95 10.74 2.03
C ILE A 2 7.63 11.10 0.72
N GLY A 3 8.11 10.10 -0.03
CA GLY A 3 8.68 10.29 -1.36
C GLY A 3 7.85 9.60 -2.44
N LYS A 4 7.71 10.26 -3.58
CA LYS A 4 7.14 9.68 -4.81
C LYS A 4 8.04 10.00 -5.99
N GLN A 5 8.26 9.02 -6.87
CA GLN A 5 9.05 9.19 -8.08
C GLN A 5 8.27 8.83 -9.34
N ILE A 6 8.46 9.62 -10.40
CA ILE A 6 7.82 9.49 -11.70
C ILE A 6 8.88 9.74 -12.77
N LYS A 7 8.82 8.98 -13.88
CA LYS A 7 9.71 9.18 -15.03
C LYS A 7 8.92 9.77 -16.19
N GLY A 8 9.34 10.92 -16.70
CA GLY A 8 8.63 11.67 -17.74
C GLY A 8 9.38 11.71 -19.07
N ARG A 9 8.74 12.28 -20.09
CA ARG A 9 9.33 12.47 -21.44
C ARG A 9 9.69 13.91 -21.77
N SER A 10 9.10 14.89 -21.09
CA SER A 10 9.22 16.32 -21.44
C SER A 10 9.51 17.17 -20.21
N PHE A 11 10.65 17.86 -20.21
CA PHE A 11 11.00 18.85 -19.20
C PHE A 11 10.07 20.05 -19.26
N SER A 12 9.81 20.62 -20.45
CA SER A 12 8.91 21.78 -20.59
C SER A 12 7.53 21.52 -19.98
N LYS A 13 6.91 20.35 -20.27
CA LYS A 13 5.60 20.02 -19.71
C LYS A 13 5.63 19.93 -18.18
N LEU A 14 6.66 19.30 -17.62
CA LEU A 14 6.80 19.16 -16.17
C LEU A 14 7.08 20.51 -15.51
N LEU A 15 8.04 21.27 -16.01
CA LEU A 15 8.42 22.57 -15.45
C LEU A 15 7.25 23.57 -15.53
N ASN A 16 6.55 23.66 -16.66
CA ASN A 16 5.34 24.50 -16.76
C ASN A 16 4.26 24.08 -15.74
N TYR A 17 4.07 22.79 -15.53
CA TYR A 17 3.13 22.30 -14.51
C TYR A 17 3.59 22.66 -13.09
N LEU A 18 4.88 22.52 -12.77
CA LEU A 18 5.40 22.81 -11.44
C LEU A 18 5.40 24.31 -11.14
N PHE A 19 5.85 25.15 -12.07
CA PHE A 19 5.90 26.59 -11.87
C PHE A 19 4.53 27.27 -12.00
N GLY A 20 3.54 26.60 -12.61
CA GLY A 20 2.17 27.08 -12.70
C GLY A 20 1.32 26.86 -11.43
N LYS A 21 1.92 26.41 -10.33
CA LYS A 21 1.25 26.25 -9.03
C LYS A 21 1.41 27.49 -8.17
N ASP A 22 0.38 27.81 -7.40
CA ASP A 22 0.43 28.93 -6.46
C ASP A 22 1.53 28.74 -5.42
N GLY A 23 2.32 29.78 -5.20
CA GLY A 23 3.45 29.74 -4.26
C GLY A 23 4.60 28.84 -4.70
N ALA A 24 4.69 28.48 -5.98
CA ALA A 24 5.84 27.76 -6.51
C ALA A 24 7.09 28.65 -6.53
N SER A 25 8.20 28.13 -6.02
CA SER A 25 9.50 28.82 -6.07
C SER A 25 10.62 27.87 -6.46
N LEU A 26 11.51 28.34 -7.34
CA LEU A 26 12.79 27.68 -7.60
C LEU A 26 13.70 27.92 -6.39
N ILE A 27 14.07 26.85 -5.68
CA ILE A 27 14.89 26.93 -4.46
C ILE A 27 16.31 26.39 -4.65
N GLY A 28 16.62 25.84 -5.82
CA GLY A 28 17.98 25.41 -6.14
C GLY A 28 18.09 24.69 -7.49
N SER A 29 19.24 24.82 -8.13
CA SER A 29 19.58 24.15 -9.39
C SER A 29 21.11 24.10 -9.57
N ASN A 30 21.58 23.32 -10.53
CA ASN A 30 22.96 23.41 -11.06
C ASN A 30 22.99 23.93 -12.51
N MET A 31 21.94 24.64 -12.93
CA MET A 31 21.78 25.30 -14.22
C MET A 31 21.65 26.82 -14.01
N GLU A 32 21.86 27.61 -15.06
CA GLU A 32 21.75 29.07 -14.98
C GLU A 32 20.31 29.59 -15.09
N GLY A 33 19.46 28.84 -15.80
CA GLY A 33 18.08 29.20 -16.11
C GLY A 33 17.22 29.31 -14.86
N LEU A 34 16.36 30.32 -14.85
CA LEU A 34 15.50 30.63 -13.70
C LEU A 34 14.02 30.42 -14.04
N THR A 35 13.68 30.43 -15.32
CA THR A 35 12.32 30.22 -15.82
C THR A 35 12.12 28.78 -16.32
N PRO A 36 10.87 28.29 -16.39
CA PRO A 36 10.57 26.99 -17.01
C PRO A 36 11.11 26.83 -18.42
N CYS A 37 11.13 27.91 -19.20
CA CYS A 37 11.59 27.90 -20.59
C CYS A 37 13.12 27.74 -20.65
N GLU A 38 13.86 28.54 -19.88
CA GLU A 38 15.33 28.49 -19.81
C GLU A 38 15.81 27.15 -19.26
N LEU A 39 15.26 26.70 -18.12
CA LEU A 39 15.57 25.40 -17.54
C LEU A 39 15.29 24.26 -18.53
N ALA A 40 14.16 24.30 -19.23
CA ALA A 40 13.83 23.30 -20.24
C ALA A 40 14.78 23.34 -21.44
N ALA A 41 15.29 24.51 -21.82
CA ALA A 41 16.29 24.65 -22.87
C ALA A 41 17.62 24.04 -22.42
N GLU A 42 18.08 24.33 -21.21
CA GLU A 42 19.33 23.76 -20.68
C GLU A 42 19.26 22.25 -20.47
N PHE A 43 18.13 21.71 -20.01
CA PHE A 43 17.96 20.26 -19.90
C PHE A 43 18.10 19.51 -21.24
N ARG A 44 17.89 20.20 -22.38
CA ARG A 44 18.07 19.58 -23.70
C ARG A 44 19.52 19.19 -23.97
N PHE A 45 20.50 19.88 -23.36
CA PHE A 45 21.91 19.55 -23.53
C PHE A 45 22.19 18.11 -23.10
N SER A 46 21.83 17.74 -21.87
CA SER A 46 22.01 16.35 -21.42
C SER A 46 21.15 15.35 -22.19
N GLN A 47 19.91 15.71 -22.56
CA GLN A 47 19.04 14.84 -23.37
C GLN A 47 19.67 14.46 -24.72
N GLN A 48 20.35 15.40 -25.39
CA GLN A 48 20.96 15.17 -26.71
C GLN A 48 22.14 14.21 -26.65
N LEU A 49 22.82 14.09 -25.50
CA LEU A 49 23.93 13.15 -25.31
C LEU A 49 23.48 11.68 -25.41
N ASN A 50 22.19 11.39 -25.23
CA ASN A 50 21.65 10.03 -25.38
C ASN A 50 20.20 10.01 -25.87
N ALA A 51 20.02 10.16 -27.19
CA ALA A 51 18.72 10.18 -27.85
C ALA A 51 17.90 8.88 -27.72
N ARG A 52 18.51 7.76 -27.27
CA ARG A 52 17.80 6.48 -27.08
C ARG A 52 16.92 6.47 -25.84
N VAL A 53 17.17 7.36 -24.88
CA VAL A 53 16.38 7.45 -23.65
C VAL A 53 15.06 8.14 -23.93
N ASN A 54 13.97 7.37 -23.94
CA ASN A 54 12.63 7.94 -24.20
C ASN A 54 12.06 8.69 -22.97
N ARG A 55 12.25 8.12 -21.77
CA ARG A 55 11.83 8.74 -20.50
C ARG A 55 13.01 9.47 -19.87
N VAL A 56 13.35 10.64 -20.40
CA VAL A 56 14.54 11.42 -20.00
C VAL A 56 14.41 12.14 -18.66
N VAL A 57 13.17 12.39 -18.21
CA VAL A 57 12.93 13.18 -16.99
C VAL A 57 12.83 12.25 -15.80
N TYR A 58 13.57 12.55 -14.73
CA TYR A 58 13.31 12.06 -13.39
C TYR A 58 12.59 13.14 -12.59
N HIS A 59 11.45 12.79 -11.99
CA HIS A 59 10.68 13.66 -11.11
C HIS A 59 10.52 12.97 -9.77
N ALA A 60 11.01 13.58 -8.70
CA ALA A 60 10.71 13.16 -7.34
C ALA A 60 9.95 14.27 -6.60
N SER A 61 9.01 13.90 -5.76
CA SER A 61 8.40 14.79 -4.78
C SER A 61 8.68 14.28 -3.38
N LEU A 62 9.20 15.14 -2.52
CA LEU A 62 9.45 14.88 -1.11
C LEU A 62 8.51 15.75 -0.29
N SER A 63 7.75 15.14 0.63
CA SER A 63 6.74 15.83 1.43
C SER A 63 6.94 15.59 2.92
N LEU A 64 6.84 16.66 3.71
CA LEU A 64 6.89 16.59 5.17
C LEU A 64 5.51 16.32 5.78
N PRO A 65 5.45 15.81 7.02
CA PRO A 65 4.22 15.85 7.81
C PRO A 65 3.68 17.29 7.95
N HIS A 66 2.37 17.47 8.12
CA HIS A 66 1.73 18.79 8.26
C HIS A 66 2.31 19.67 9.38
N THR A 67 2.95 19.05 10.37
CA THR A 67 3.51 19.71 11.56
C THR A 67 4.93 20.21 11.37
N GLU A 68 5.54 19.98 10.20
CA GLU A 68 6.94 20.31 9.93
C GLU A 68 7.06 21.20 8.70
N GLN A 69 7.98 22.16 8.78
CA GLN A 69 8.36 23.03 7.68
C GLN A 69 9.88 23.20 7.70
N LEU A 70 10.46 23.40 6.53
CA LEU A 70 11.90 23.67 6.39
C LEU A 70 12.16 24.98 5.67
N GLU A 71 13.32 25.56 5.92
CA GLU A 71 13.84 26.69 5.14
C GLU A 71 14.24 26.22 3.73
N ASN A 72 14.35 27.16 2.78
CA ASN A 72 14.62 26.81 1.38
C ASN A 72 16.01 26.18 1.21
N GLU A 73 16.97 26.68 1.97
CA GLU A 73 18.36 26.26 2.00
C GLU A 73 18.46 24.79 2.44
N ILE A 74 17.77 24.44 3.53
CA ILE A 74 17.70 23.06 4.03
C ILE A 74 16.99 22.15 3.01
N TRP A 75 15.91 22.61 2.38
CA TRP A 75 15.26 21.86 1.32
C TRP A 75 16.19 21.58 0.14
N HIS A 76 16.99 22.57 -0.28
CA HIS A 76 17.95 22.42 -1.36
C HIS A 76 19.05 21.42 -0.98
N GLU A 77 19.57 21.47 0.25
CA GLU A 77 20.52 20.48 0.74
C GLU A 77 19.96 19.07 0.76
N ILE A 78 18.75 18.89 1.29
CA ILE A 78 18.04 17.60 1.28
C ILE A 78 17.88 17.07 -0.13
N ALA A 79 17.50 17.94 -1.09
CA ALA A 79 17.36 17.56 -2.48
C ALA A 79 18.69 17.12 -3.10
N LYS A 80 19.80 17.83 -2.82
CA LYS A 80 21.14 17.45 -3.29
C LYS A 80 21.59 16.10 -2.73
N LYS A 81 21.43 15.89 -1.42
CA LYS A 81 21.77 14.61 -0.77
C LYS A 81 20.90 13.46 -1.28
N TYR A 82 19.61 13.71 -1.50
CA TYR A 82 18.70 12.75 -2.12
C TYR A 82 19.15 12.37 -3.54
N LEU A 83 19.48 13.36 -4.38
CA LEU A 83 19.99 13.12 -5.73
C LEU A 83 21.29 12.30 -5.71
N GLN A 84 22.23 12.62 -4.82
CA GLN A 84 23.47 11.86 -4.67
C GLN A 84 23.21 10.40 -4.31
N ALA A 85 22.35 10.14 -3.32
CA ALA A 85 21.97 8.78 -2.91
C ALA A 85 21.20 8.02 -4.01
N MET A 86 20.50 8.75 -4.87
CA MET A 86 19.79 8.23 -6.04
C MET A 86 20.68 8.06 -7.27
N ASP A 87 21.98 8.33 -7.15
CA ASP A 87 22.97 8.22 -8.21
C ASP A 87 22.77 9.27 -9.32
N PHE A 88 22.37 10.50 -8.97
CA PHE A 88 22.22 11.65 -9.87
C PHE A 88 23.36 12.70 -9.73
N GLY A 89 24.56 12.28 -9.34
CA GLY A 89 25.68 13.19 -9.06
C GLY A 89 26.26 13.96 -10.27
N MET A 90 26.02 13.49 -11.50
CA MET A 90 26.51 14.10 -12.75
C MET A 90 25.37 14.52 -13.68
N ASN A 91 24.22 14.85 -13.10
CA ASN A 91 23.00 15.13 -13.83
C ASN A 91 22.60 16.59 -13.63
N GLN A 92 22.04 17.21 -14.67
CA GLN A 92 21.34 18.48 -14.51
C GLN A 92 20.13 18.27 -13.61
N TYR A 93 19.85 19.22 -12.72
CA TYR A 93 18.67 19.20 -11.86
C TYR A 93 18.16 20.61 -11.50
N ALA A 94 16.89 20.68 -11.11
CA ALA A 94 16.26 21.85 -10.52
C ALA A 94 15.30 21.40 -9.40
N VAL A 95 15.11 22.24 -8.40
CA VAL A 95 14.28 21.98 -7.22
C VAL A 95 13.25 23.08 -7.07
N VAL A 96 11.98 22.71 -7.15
CA VAL A 96 10.83 23.62 -7.03
C VAL A 96 10.07 23.30 -5.76
N ARG A 97 9.92 24.26 -4.86
CA ARG A 97 9.11 24.11 -3.65
C ARG A 97 7.68 24.57 -3.93
N HIS A 98 6.71 23.83 -3.40
CA HIS A 98 5.30 24.22 -3.44
C HIS A 98 4.79 24.47 -2.02
N ARG A 99 3.94 25.49 -1.88
CA ARG A 99 3.18 25.82 -0.66
C ARG A 99 1.67 25.81 -0.89
N ASP A 100 1.23 25.12 -1.96
CA ASP A 100 -0.16 25.06 -2.43
C ASP A 100 -1.06 24.08 -1.65
N ARG A 101 -0.50 23.36 -0.66
CA ARG A 101 -1.21 22.37 0.17
C ARG A 101 -0.82 22.54 1.64
N ASP A 102 -1.59 21.89 2.51
CA ASP A 102 -1.34 21.84 3.96
C ASP A 102 0.01 21.21 4.36
N HIS A 103 0.71 20.61 3.40
CA HIS A 103 2.02 19.99 3.58
C HIS A 103 3.11 20.70 2.80
N ASP A 104 4.20 21.04 3.48
CA ASP A 104 5.43 21.53 2.86
C ASP A 104 6.06 20.42 2.01
N HIS A 105 6.31 20.72 0.72
CA HIS A 105 6.89 19.77 -0.20
C HIS A 105 7.74 20.40 -1.30
N ALA A 106 8.76 19.65 -1.70
CA ALA A 106 9.65 20.02 -2.79
C ALA A 106 9.61 18.98 -3.92
N HIS A 107 9.67 19.48 -5.14
CA HIS A 107 9.77 18.73 -6.37
C HIS A 107 11.19 18.83 -6.93
N ILE A 108 11.81 17.68 -7.13
CA ILE A 108 13.12 17.54 -7.76
C ILE A 108 12.89 17.11 -9.19
N VAL A 109 13.38 17.91 -10.13
CA VAL A 109 13.44 17.59 -11.56
C VAL A 109 14.88 17.34 -11.92
N ALA A 110 15.21 16.17 -12.46
CA ALA A 110 16.55 15.86 -12.91
C ALA A 110 16.55 15.20 -14.29
N SER A 111 17.62 15.39 -15.05
CA SER A 111 17.85 14.59 -16.24
C SER A 111 18.30 13.19 -15.86
N ARG A 112 17.75 12.17 -16.49
CA ARG A 112 18.23 10.79 -16.35
C ARG A 112 19.49 10.54 -17.16
N VAL A 113 19.77 11.38 -18.16
CA VAL A 113 21.01 11.34 -18.91
C VAL A 113 22.04 12.18 -18.16
N ARG A 114 23.19 11.58 -17.86
CA ARG A 114 24.32 12.25 -17.25
C ARG A 114 25.03 13.13 -18.27
N LEU A 115 25.87 14.04 -17.79
CA LEU A 115 26.72 14.86 -18.64
C LEU A 115 27.79 14.06 -19.41
N ASP A 116 28.03 12.79 -19.05
CA ASP A 116 28.88 11.85 -19.81
C ASP A 116 28.08 11.01 -20.85
N GLY A 117 26.77 11.25 -20.99
CA GLY A 117 25.87 10.53 -21.89
C GLY A 117 25.34 9.18 -21.37
N THR A 118 25.83 8.69 -20.23
CA THR A 118 25.26 7.49 -19.59
C THR A 118 23.90 7.80 -18.94
N THR A 119 23.15 6.76 -18.55
CA THR A 119 21.80 6.92 -17.99
C THR A 119 21.71 6.34 -16.59
N VAL A 120 21.07 7.07 -15.67
CA VAL A 120 20.82 6.59 -14.32
C VAL A 120 19.89 5.37 -14.35
N SER A 121 20.33 4.30 -13.68
CA SER A 121 19.66 2.99 -13.69
C SER A 121 18.35 3.01 -12.92
N ASP A 122 17.32 2.40 -13.51
CA ASP A 122 16.01 2.22 -12.89
C ASP A 122 15.96 1.03 -11.91
N SER A 123 16.95 0.15 -11.94
CA SER A 123 16.95 -1.07 -11.14
C SER A 123 16.92 -0.73 -9.66
N TRP A 124 15.94 -1.20 -8.90
CA TRP A 124 15.82 -0.99 -7.44
C TRP A 124 15.73 0.48 -7.00
N ASP A 125 15.37 1.40 -7.90
CA ASP A 125 15.30 2.82 -7.62
C ASP A 125 14.31 3.19 -6.50
N TYR A 126 13.16 2.51 -6.40
CA TYR A 126 12.21 2.70 -5.29
C TYR A 126 12.81 2.31 -3.94
N ARG A 127 13.60 1.23 -3.90
CA ARG A 127 14.29 0.79 -2.68
C ARG A 127 15.39 1.77 -2.29
N ARG A 128 16.17 2.27 -3.26
CA ARG A 128 17.16 3.32 -3.02
C ARG A 128 16.51 4.61 -2.52
N SER A 129 15.41 5.02 -3.13
CA SER A 129 14.65 6.21 -2.75
C SER A 129 14.14 6.12 -1.32
N GLU A 130 13.54 4.98 -0.94
CA GLU A 130 13.12 4.76 0.44
C GLU A 130 14.32 4.82 1.41
N ALA A 131 15.43 4.14 1.09
CA ALA A 131 16.62 4.16 1.93
C ALA A 131 17.19 5.57 2.10
N ALA A 132 17.27 6.35 1.01
CA ALA A 132 17.71 7.74 1.01
C ALA A 132 16.81 8.61 1.90
N ILE A 133 15.49 8.46 1.78
CA ILE A 133 14.53 9.18 2.63
C ILE A 133 14.72 8.84 4.11
N ARG A 134 14.91 7.56 4.47
CA ARG A 134 15.15 7.16 5.88
C ARG A 134 16.49 7.65 6.41
N GLN A 135 17.49 7.81 5.55
CA GLN A 135 18.75 8.43 5.95
C GLN A 135 18.57 9.93 6.20
N LEU A 136 17.91 10.64 5.29
CA LEU A 136 17.63 12.08 5.41
C LEU A 136 16.76 12.39 6.63
N GLU A 137 15.75 11.56 6.92
CA GLU A 137 14.94 11.70 8.14
C GLU A 137 15.79 11.66 9.42
N ARG A 138 16.77 10.76 9.49
CA ARG A 138 17.68 10.65 10.65
C ARG A 138 18.65 11.82 10.71
N GLU A 139 19.21 12.21 9.58
CA GLU A 139 20.21 13.27 9.49
C GLU A 139 19.66 14.66 9.84
N TYR A 140 18.44 14.95 9.40
CA TYR A 140 17.77 16.23 9.65
C TYR A 140 16.78 16.19 10.82
N SER A 141 16.80 15.11 11.63
CA SER A 141 15.89 14.92 12.78
C SER A 141 14.40 15.09 12.42
N LEU A 142 14.00 14.69 11.22
CA LEU A 142 12.62 14.78 10.73
C LEU A 142 11.80 13.60 11.22
N ARG A 143 10.49 13.79 11.42
CA ARG A 143 9.64 12.68 11.84
C ARG A 143 9.59 11.60 10.75
N SER A 144 9.97 10.40 11.16
CA SER A 144 9.79 9.22 10.31
C SER A 144 8.31 8.88 10.21
N LEU A 145 7.77 9.07 9.01
CA LEU A 145 6.45 8.53 8.68
C LEU A 145 6.69 7.07 8.32
N HIS A 146 6.37 6.17 9.26
CA HIS A 146 6.51 4.70 9.23
C HIS A 146 7.11 4.10 7.95
N SER A 147 8.16 3.28 8.10
CA SER A 147 8.77 2.52 7.01
C SER A 147 7.70 1.82 6.16
N SER A 148 7.87 1.77 4.84
CA SER A 148 7.04 0.91 3.97
C SER A 148 7.26 -0.57 4.33
N GLN A 149 8.31 -0.86 5.10
CA GLN A 149 8.57 -2.14 5.74
C GLN A 149 7.58 -2.47 6.88
N ALA A 150 6.85 -1.50 7.44
CA ALA A 150 5.77 -1.72 8.40
C ALA A 150 4.38 -1.85 7.75
N LYS A 151 4.28 -2.06 6.42
CA LYS A 151 3.02 -2.47 5.78
C LYS A 151 2.89 -3.99 5.79
N ASP A 152 2.57 -4.53 6.95
CA ASP A 152 2.18 -5.94 7.11
C ASP A 152 0.90 -6.26 6.33
N SER A 153 0.02 -5.26 6.19
CA SER A 153 -1.17 -5.29 5.35
C SER A 153 -1.02 -4.43 4.09
N ARG A 154 -1.65 -4.87 2.99
CA ARG A 154 -1.75 -4.05 1.77
C ARG A 154 -2.84 -2.99 1.97
N SER A 155 -2.50 -1.73 1.67
CA SER A 155 -3.42 -0.59 1.77
C SER A 155 -4.66 -0.76 0.87
N PRO A 156 -5.82 -0.18 1.25
CA PRO A 156 -7.03 -0.20 0.42
C PRO A 156 -6.76 0.35 -0.99
N THR A 157 -7.40 -0.24 -1.99
CA THR A 157 -7.36 0.26 -3.36
C THR A 157 -8.24 1.51 -3.52
N THR A 158 -7.98 2.31 -4.55
CA THR A 158 -8.82 3.49 -4.87
C THR A 158 -10.29 3.12 -5.09
N GLY A 159 -10.56 1.93 -5.65
CA GLY A 159 -11.93 1.41 -5.80
C GLY A 159 -12.61 1.13 -4.46
N GLU A 160 -11.87 0.60 -3.49
CA GLU A 160 -12.40 0.30 -2.15
C GLU A 160 -12.65 1.57 -1.33
N GLN A 161 -11.79 2.59 -1.49
CA GLN A 161 -12.03 3.90 -0.88
C GLN A 161 -13.31 4.55 -1.44
N ARG A 162 -13.53 4.45 -2.76
CA ARG A 162 -14.77 4.93 -3.39
C ARG A 162 -16.00 4.14 -2.98
N LEU A 163 -15.89 2.82 -2.81
CA LEU A 163 -16.98 1.98 -2.32
C LEU A 163 -17.38 2.42 -0.90
N LEU A 164 -16.42 2.52 0.02
CA LEU A 164 -16.67 2.97 1.39
C LEU A 164 -17.31 4.36 1.44
N ALA A 165 -16.82 5.30 0.63
CA ALA A 165 -17.39 6.65 0.57
C ALA A 165 -18.83 6.67 0.01
N ARG A 166 -19.19 5.72 -0.86
CA ARG A 166 -20.51 5.67 -1.51
C ARG A 166 -21.54 4.87 -0.71
N THR A 167 -21.17 3.73 -0.15
CA THR A 167 -22.11 2.80 0.51
C THR A 167 -21.98 2.79 2.03
N GLY A 168 -20.92 3.40 2.59
CA GLY A 168 -20.59 3.30 4.02
C GLY A 168 -20.03 1.92 4.42
N GLU A 169 -19.96 0.96 3.50
CA GLU A 169 -19.53 -0.41 3.77
C GLU A 169 -18.07 -0.63 3.43
N LYS A 170 -17.35 -1.32 4.33
CA LYS A 170 -15.97 -1.75 4.08
C LYS A 170 -15.94 -2.89 3.07
N SER A 171 -14.96 -2.91 2.16
CA SER A 171 -14.78 -4.03 1.23
C SER A 171 -14.57 -5.36 1.96
N ILE A 172 -14.96 -6.48 1.33
CA ILE A 172 -14.74 -7.84 1.89
C ILE A 172 -13.27 -8.05 2.27
N ARG A 173 -12.36 -7.53 1.44
CA ARG A 173 -10.93 -7.53 1.71
C ARG A 173 -10.56 -6.83 3.01
N ALA A 174 -11.09 -5.63 3.25
CA ALA A 174 -10.84 -4.87 4.47
C ALA A 174 -11.48 -5.55 5.71
N GLN A 175 -12.63 -6.21 5.53
CA GLN A 175 -13.25 -7.04 6.56
C GLN A 175 -12.35 -8.23 6.91
N LEU A 176 -11.82 -8.95 5.91
CA LEU A 176 -10.88 -10.06 6.11
C LEU A 176 -9.61 -9.62 6.84
N GLN A 177 -8.96 -8.53 6.39
CA GLN A 177 -7.76 -8.00 7.06
C GLN A 177 -8.04 -7.68 8.53
N ARG A 178 -9.17 -7.02 8.84
CA ARG A 178 -9.55 -6.69 10.21
C ARG A 178 -9.80 -7.93 11.07
N SER A 179 -10.54 -8.92 10.55
CA SER A 179 -10.81 -10.15 11.28
C SER A 179 -9.53 -10.92 11.56
N LEU A 180 -8.63 -11.02 10.57
CA LEU A 180 -7.31 -11.63 10.74
C LEU A 180 -6.49 -10.89 11.79
N ASP A 181 -6.42 -9.56 11.72
CA ASP A 181 -5.71 -8.74 12.70
C ASP A 181 -6.23 -8.98 14.12
N GLN A 182 -7.55 -9.04 14.31
CA GLN A 182 -8.18 -9.27 15.62
C GLN A 182 -7.87 -10.66 16.18
N VAL A 183 -7.93 -11.71 15.36
CA VAL A 183 -7.65 -13.08 15.82
C VAL A 183 -6.18 -13.23 16.17
N THR A 184 -5.28 -12.64 15.38
CA THR A 184 -3.83 -12.75 15.61
C THR A 184 -3.26 -11.75 16.61
N GLN A 185 -4.09 -11.12 17.45
CA GLN A 185 -3.61 -10.31 18.58
C GLN A 185 -3.03 -11.17 19.70
N PHE A 186 -3.39 -12.46 19.74
CA PHE A 186 -2.91 -13.44 20.70
C PHE A 186 -1.98 -14.43 20.00
N SER A 187 -1.01 -14.98 20.72
CA SER A 187 -0.21 -16.09 20.20
C SER A 187 -1.10 -17.33 20.12
N LEU A 188 -1.24 -17.87 18.92
CA LEU A 188 -2.11 -18.99 18.59
C LEU A 188 -1.31 -20.00 17.76
N THR A 189 -1.70 -21.26 17.78
CA THR A 189 -1.24 -22.22 16.76
C THR A 189 -2.03 -22.06 15.46
N MET A 190 -1.47 -22.52 14.33
CA MET A 190 -2.18 -22.51 13.05
C MET A 190 -3.56 -23.20 13.08
N PRO A 191 -3.74 -24.39 13.69
CA PRO A 191 -5.06 -24.98 13.85
C PRO A 191 -6.04 -24.07 14.61
N GLN A 192 -5.62 -23.48 15.73
CA GLN A 192 -6.47 -22.58 16.52
C GLN A 192 -6.88 -21.33 15.73
N LEU A 193 -5.96 -20.77 14.95
CA LEU A 193 -6.26 -19.68 14.03
C LEU A 193 -7.37 -20.08 13.04
N PHE A 194 -7.30 -21.29 12.49
CA PHE A 194 -8.28 -21.77 11.51
C PHE A 194 -9.66 -21.90 12.14
N GLU A 195 -9.74 -22.47 13.34
CA GLU A 195 -10.99 -22.59 14.09
C GLU A 195 -11.64 -21.22 14.36
N GLN A 196 -10.85 -20.27 14.88
CA GLN A 196 -11.33 -18.92 15.19
C GLN A 196 -11.82 -18.15 13.95
N LEU A 197 -11.16 -18.33 12.81
CA LEU A 197 -11.57 -17.73 11.55
C LEU A 197 -12.84 -18.38 11.00
N GLN A 198 -12.96 -19.71 11.08
CA GLN A 198 -14.17 -20.43 10.67
C GLN A 198 -15.38 -20.00 11.51
N GLN A 199 -15.23 -19.86 12.84
CA GLN A 199 -16.28 -19.34 13.72
C GLN A 199 -16.74 -17.91 13.34
N LYS A 200 -15.85 -17.11 12.72
CA LYS A 200 -16.18 -15.79 12.17
C LYS A 200 -16.74 -15.83 10.74
N GLY A 201 -17.06 -17.02 10.22
CA GLY A 201 -17.60 -17.22 8.88
C GLY A 201 -16.55 -17.11 7.77
N ILE A 202 -15.26 -17.24 8.10
CA ILE A 202 -14.15 -17.17 7.13
C ILE A 202 -13.69 -18.59 6.82
N SER A 203 -13.94 -19.03 5.58
CA SER A 203 -13.45 -20.32 5.10
C SER A 203 -11.99 -20.20 4.66
N ILE A 204 -11.20 -21.24 4.91
CA ILE A 204 -9.76 -21.26 4.62
C ILE A 204 -9.46 -22.39 3.66
N ARG A 205 -8.61 -22.11 2.67
CA ARG A 205 -8.00 -23.12 1.82
C ARG A 205 -6.48 -23.02 1.90
N VAL A 206 -5.80 -24.16 1.97
CA VAL A 206 -4.35 -24.23 1.88
C VAL A 206 -3.94 -24.93 0.59
N SER A 207 -2.76 -24.59 0.08
CA SER A 207 -2.18 -25.25 -1.09
C SER A 207 -0.82 -25.86 -0.74
N ASN A 208 -0.66 -27.14 -1.08
CA ASN A 208 0.60 -27.87 -0.95
C ASN A 208 1.40 -27.77 -2.26
N HIS A 209 2.72 -27.84 -2.16
CA HIS A 209 3.56 -28.18 -3.30
C HIS A 209 3.95 -29.66 -3.22
N GLN A 210 4.66 -30.18 -4.22
CA GLN A 210 5.13 -31.58 -4.32
C GLN A 210 5.88 -32.13 -3.09
N THR A 211 6.30 -31.26 -2.17
CA THR A 211 6.83 -31.62 -0.84
C THR A 211 5.73 -31.31 0.17
N ASP A 212 5.42 -32.22 1.11
CA ASP A 212 4.31 -32.25 2.08
C ASP A 212 4.18 -31.03 3.05
N GLN A 213 4.75 -29.88 2.69
CA GLN A 213 4.73 -28.59 3.34
C GLN A 213 3.67 -27.66 2.71
N ILE A 214 2.81 -27.12 3.57
CA ILE A 214 1.86 -26.07 3.21
C ILE A 214 2.63 -24.77 2.94
N LYS A 215 2.45 -24.18 1.74
CA LYS A 215 3.08 -22.89 1.38
C LYS A 215 2.07 -21.78 1.10
N GLY A 216 0.87 -22.11 0.65
CA GLY A 216 -0.17 -21.13 0.32
C GLY A 216 -1.36 -21.20 1.25
N ILE A 217 -1.99 -20.04 1.49
CA ILE A 217 -3.24 -19.89 2.23
C ILE A 217 -4.14 -18.89 1.52
N SER A 218 -5.44 -19.18 1.47
CA SER A 218 -6.49 -18.32 0.93
C SER A 218 -7.66 -18.26 1.90
N TYR A 219 -8.30 -17.09 1.95
CA TYR A 219 -9.42 -16.79 2.86
C TYR A 219 -10.64 -16.40 2.03
N GLU A 220 -11.80 -16.91 2.42
CA GLU A 220 -13.07 -16.62 1.76
C GLU A 220 -14.08 -16.11 2.77
N LEU A 221 -14.75 -15.02 2.42
CA LEU A 221 -15.81 -14.43 3.24
C LEU A 221 -16.95 -13.99 2.31
N LYS A 222 -18.18 -14.41 2.61
CA LYS A 222 -19.39 -14.09 1.82
C LYS A 222 -19.23 -14.43 0.32
N GLY A 223 -18.62 -15.58 0.03
CA GLY A 223 -18.40 -16.07 -1.35
C GLY A 223 -17.28 -15.39 -2.14
N VAL A 224 -16.53 -14.47 -1.53
CA VAL A 224 -15.39 -13.79 -2.19
C VAL A 224 -14.08 -14.24 -1.55
N ALA A 225 -13.20 -14.82 -2.37
CA ALA A 225 -11.92 -15.38 -1.93
C ALA A 225 -10.72 -14.48 -2.25
N PHE A 226 -9.76 -14.40 -1.32
CA PHE A 226 -8.48 -13.72 -1.49
C PHE A 226 -7.32 -14.62 -1.07
N ASN A 227 -6.29 -14.69 -1.91
CA ASN A 227 -5.00 -15.27 -1.54
C ASN A 227 -4.35 -14.41 -0.43
N GLY A 228 -3.63 -15.02 0.51
CA GLY A 228 -2.89 -14.29 1.55
C GLY A 228 -1.96 -13.20 0.98
N THR A 229 -1.29 -13.46 -0.14
CA THR A 229 -0.48 -12.45 -0.84
C THR A 229 -1.31 -11.26 -1.33
N HIS A 230 -2.57 -11.50 -1.71
CA HIS A 230 -3.49 -10.43 -2.05
C HIS A 230 -3.79 -9.60 -0.83
N LEU A 231 -4.04 -10.17 0.34
CA LEU A 231 -4.32 -9.43 1.58
C LEU A 231 -3.10 -8.67 2.13
N GLY A 232 -1.89 -9.19 1.92
CA GLY A 232 -0.64 -8.56 2.38
C GLY A 232 0.36 -9.59 2.90
N LYS A 233 1.63 -9.18 3.02
CA LYS A 233 2.73 -10.08 3.39
C LYS A 233 2.52 -10.77 4.74
N ALA A 234 1.80 -10.15 5.68
CA ALA A 234 1.54 -10.72 7.00
C ALA A 234 0.40 -11.73 7.04
N TYR A 235 -0.37 -11.86 5.95
CA TYR A 235 -1.49 -12.80 5.86
C TYR A 235 -1.17 -14.01 4.96
N THR A 236 0.06 -14.13 4.48
CA THR A 236 0.54 -15.38 3.86
C THR A 236 0.80 -16.44 4.95
N PHE A 237 0.86 -17.71 4.58
CA PHE A 237 1.05 -18.80 5.55
C PHE A 237 2.35 -18.62 6.37
N THR A 238 3.44 -18.24 5.71
CA THR A 238 4.72 -17.89 6.37
C THR A 238 4.67 -16.51 7.04
N GLY A 239 3.86 -15.60 6.51
CA GLY A 239 3.68 -14.27 7.05
C GLY A 239 2.97 -14.24 8.39
N LEU A 240 1.99 -15.13 8.59
CA LEU A 240 1.30 -15.31 9.86
C LEU A 240 2.29 -15.75 10.96
N GLN A 241 3.22 -16.65 10.65
CA GLN A 241 4.28 -17.05 11.56
C GLN A 241 5.22 -15.89 11.87
N LYS A 242 5.76 -15.26 10.82
CA LYS A 242 6.82 -14.25 10.96
C LYS A 242 6.36 -12.90 11.52
N TYR A 243 5.17 -12.44 11.15
CA TYR A 243 4.69 -11.08 11.44
C TYR A 243 3.55 -11.07 12.45
N ARG A 244 2.86 -12.19 12.64
CA ARG A 244 1.68 -12.29 13.52
C ARG A 244 1.86 -13.27 14.68
N GLY A 245 3.04 -13.87 14.84
CA GLY A 245 3.36 -14.72 15.99
C GLY A 245 2.52 -15.99 16.07
N VAL A 246 2.02 -16.47 14.94
CA VAL A 246 1.25 -17.72 14.85
C VAL A 246 2.21 -18.89 14.82
N ASP A 247 2.14 -19.77 15.81
CA ASP A 247 3.00 -20.95 15.91
C ASP A 247 2.56 -22.04 14.93
N TYR A 248 3.53 -22.71 14.30
CA TYR A 248 3.27 -23.77 13.34
C TYR A 248 4.39 -24.80 13.34
N ASP A 249 4.01 -26.05 13.57
CA ASP A 249 4.87 -27.22 13.41
C ASP A 249 4.18 -28.24 12.50
N SER A 250 4.86 -28.66 11.42
CA SER A 250 4.24 -29.55 10.42
C SER A 250 3.93 -30.95 10.94
N HIS A 251 4.67 -31.47 11.92
CA HIS A 251 4.41 -32.79 12.50
C HIS A 251 3.24 -32.75 13.47
N ARG A 252 3.11 -31.66 14.24
CA ARG A 252 2.03 -31.45 15.19
C ARG A 252 0.72 -31.04 14.52
N ASP A 253 0.78 -30.11 13.56
CA ASP A 253 -0.39 -29.33 13.15
C ASP A 253 -1.03 -29.81 11.83
N ASN A 254 -0.28 -30.44 10.92
CA ASN A 254 -0.79 -30.78 9.59
C ASN A 254 -2.03 -31.67 9.61
N GLN A 255 -2.07 -32.66 10.52
CA GLN A 255 -3.21 -33.56 10.62
C GLN A 255 -4.48 -32.80 11.08
N LEU A 256 -4.33 -31.88 12.03
CA LEU A 256 -5.44 -31.05 12.53
C LEU A 256 -5.90 -30.06 11.47
N ILE A 257 -4.97 -29.40 10.76
CA ILE A 257 -5.29 -28.49 9.65
C ILE A 257 -6.06 -29.23 8.56
N ARG A 258 -5.65 -30.44 8.16
CA ARG A 258 -6.36 -31.25 7.15
C ARG A 258 -7.79 -31.56 7.60
N LYS A 259 -7.98 -32.00 8.85
CA LYS A 259 -9.30 -32.25 9.43
C LYS A 259 -10.18 -30.99 9.42
N LEU A 260 -9.66 -29.83 9.81
CA LEU A 260 -10.41 -28.57 9.84
C LEU A 260 -10.79 -28.06 8.44
N ILE A 261 -10.03 -28.42 7.41
CA ILE A 261 -10.37 -28.09 6.02
C ILE A 261 -11.44 -29.03 5.47
N GLU A 262 -11.35 -30.33 5.77
CA GLU A 262 -12.32 -31.35 5.32
C GLU A 262 -13.65 -31.24 6.07
N GLN A 263 -13.61 -30.88 7.36
CA GLN A 263 -14.76 -30.78 8.25
C GLN A 263 -14.79 -29.42 8.94
N PRO A 264 -15.17 -28.34 8.23
CA PRO A 264 -15.21 -26.99 8.81
C PRO A 264 -16.29 -26.87 9.88
N ILE A 265 -16.00 -26.14 10.96
CA ILE A 265 -16.86 -26.03 12.16
C ILE A 265 -18.29 -25.53 11.84
N ASN A 266 -18.47 -24.74 10.79
CA ASN A 266 -19.78 -24.17 10.43
C ASN A 266 -20.72 -25.14 9.70
N SER A 267 -20.31 -26.38 9.42
CA SER A 267 -21.16 -27.39 8.78
C SER A 267 -22.24 -27.99 9.69
N LEU A 268 -22.30 -27.58 10.98
CA LEU A 268 -23.27 -28.06 11.98
C LEU A 268 -24.44 -27.10 12.30
N THR A 269 -24.66 -26.03 11.52
CA THR A 269 -25.77 -25.05 11.76
C THR A 269 -26.82 -24.99 10.66
N THR A 270 -27.09 -26.11 9.99
CA THR A 270 -28.35 -26.36 9.30
C THR A 270 -29.01 -27.58 9.92
N ILE A 271 -29.59 -27.41 11.12
CA ILE A 271 -30.68 -28.28 11.55
C ILE A 271 -31.94 -27.60 11.04
N ASP A 272 -32.47 -28.16 9.96
CA ASP A 272 -33.82 -27.86 9.48
C ASP A 272 -34.79 -28.16 10.62
N ILE A 273 -35.34 -27.11 11.23
CA ILE A 273 -36.50 -27.24 12.10
C ILE A 273 -37.69 -27.42 11.16
N GLU A 274 -38.10 -28.67 10.96
CA GLU A 274 -39.42 -28.97 10.37
C GLU A 274 -40.51 -28.28 11.21
N PRO A 275 -41.48 -27.58 10.59
CA PRO A 275 -42.59 -26.99 11.32
C PRO A 275 -43.55 -28.09 11.77
N ASN A 276 -43.52 -28.39 13.07
CA ASN A 276 -44.44 -29.28 13.73
C ASN A 276 -45.85 -28.66 13.83
N SER A 277 -46.83 -29.40 13.28
CA SER A 277 -48.26 -29.47 13.58
C SER A 277 -49.05 -28.21 14.01
N ALA A 278 -50.02 -27.86 13.15
CA ALA A 278 -51.11 -26.94 13.45
C ALA A 278 -51.98 -27.43 14.63
N VAL A 279 -52.02 -26.64 15.70
CA VAL A 279 -53.01 -26.76 16.77
C VAL A 279 -54.33 -26.17 16.28
N GLN A 280 -55.37 -27.02 16.22
CA GLN A 280 -56.75 -26.61 16.03
C GLN A 280 -57.20 -25.74 17.21
N ILE A 281 -57.65 -24.51 16.92
CA ILE A 281 -58.42 -23.71 17.87
C ILE A 281 -59.87 -23.70 17.39
N SER A 282 -60.70 -24.42 18.15
CA SER A 282 -62.15 -24.40 18.10
C SER A 282 -62.66 -23.04 18.60
N ASN A 283 -63.30 -22.27 17.73
CA ASN A 283 -64.04 -21.08 18.12
C ASN A 283 -65.54 -21.39 18.20
N THR A 284 -66.01 -21.60 19.42
CA THR A 284 -67.42 -21.49 19.81
C THR A 284 -67.79 -20.02 19.88
N LYS A 285 -68.74 -19.57 19.03
CA LYS A 285 -69.51 -18.35 19.26
C LYS A 285 -71.00 -18.62 19.16
N GLU A 286 -71.64 -18.62 20.32
CA GLU A 286 -73.09 -18.54 20.46
C GLU A 286 -73.63 -17.14 20.11
N ARG A 287 -74.71 -17.17 19.33
CA ARG A 287 -75.94 -16.34 19.36
C ARG A 287 -75.85 -14.83 19.63
N LYS A 288 -76.50 -14.08 18.71
CA LYS A 288 -77.73 -13.32 19.05
C LYS A 288 -78.54 -12.94 17.79
N GLN A 289 -79.71 -13.56 17.67
CA GLN A 289 -80.87 -13.00 16.98
C GLN A 289 -81.43 -11.84 17.80
N LYS A 290 -81.86 -10.75 17.16
CA LYS A 290 -83.03 -9.97 17.57
C LYS A 290 -83.46 -8.99 16.47
N LYS A 291 -84.67 -9.27 15.97
CA LYS A 291 -85.67 -8.44 15.27
C LYS A 291 -85.27 -7.76 13.96
#